data_AF-A0A1I0YJY5-F1
#
_entry.id   AF-A0A1I0YJY5-F1
#
_cell.length_a   1.000
_cell.length_b   1.000
_cell.length_c   1.000
_cell.angle_alpha   90.00
_cell.angle_beta   90.00
_cell.angle_gamma   90.00
#
_symmetry.space_group_name_H-M   'P 1'
#
loop_
_entity.id
_entity.type
_entity.pdbx_description
1 polymer ?
#
loop_
_entity_poly.entity_id
_entity_poly.type
_entity_poly.pdbx_seq_one_letter_code
_entity_poly.pdbx_strand_id
1 'polypeptide(L)' 'MEYPQPQELTIDEPLEPVAKPCSQCGDDAVYRYRLVNYRGWLRVVKCRSCLHVESSELIIAPPQGVS' A
#
# COMPACT_ATOMS: atom_id res chain seq x y z
N MET A 1 1.35 5.42 -30.66
CA MET A 1 1.46 4.75 -29.36
C MET A 1 0.04 4.40 -28.95
N GLU A 2 -0.32 3.13 -29.02
CA GLU A 2 -1.64 2.65 -28.60
C GLU A 2 -1.53 2.21 -27.15
N TYR A 3 -2.40 2.72 -26.29
CA TYR A 3 -2.52 2.29 -24.90
C TYR A 3 -3.69 1.30 -24.85
N PRO A 4 -3.44 -0.02 -24.85
CA PRO A 4 -4.52 -1.00 -24.88
C PRO A 4 -5.42 -0.83 -23.67
N GLN A 5 -6.73 -1.01 -23.89
CA GLN A 5 -7.70 -0.89 -22.81
C GLN A 5 -7.42 -1.96 -21.75
N PRO A 6 -7.35 -1.58 -20.45
CA PRO A 6 -7.22 -2.54 -19.37
C PRO A 6 -8.35 -3.58 -19.43
N GLN A 7 -7.98 -4.85 -19.39
CA GLN A 7 -8.95 -5.96 -19.38
C GLN A 7 -9.51 -6.20 -17.97
N GLU A 8 -8.79 -5.77 -16.94
CA GLU A 8 -9.23 -5.82 -15.55
C GLU A 8 -9.87 -4.51 -15.13
N LEU A 9 -11.04 -4.60 -14.49
CA LEU A 9 -11.80 -3.43 -14.04
C LEU A 9 -11.19 -2.77 -12.79
N THR A 10 -10.41 -3.51 -12.02
CA THR A 10 -9.86 -3.07 -10.73
C THR A 10 -8.45 -3.59 -10.56
N ILE A 11 -7.54 -2.72 -10.14
CA ILE A 11 -6.21 -3.12 -9.67
C ILE A 11 -6.32 -3.39 -8.17
N ASP A 12 -6.01 -4.61 -7.74
CA ASP A 12 -5.94 -4.95 -6.32
C ASP A 12 -4.51 -4.72 -5.79
N GLU A 13 -4.39 -3.98 -4.69
CA GLU A 13 -3.12 -3.79 -4.01
C GLU A 13 -3.06 -4.78 -2.83
N PRO A 14 -2.15 -5.78 -2.87
CA PRO A 14 -2.09 -6.78 -1.83
C PRO A 14 -1.71 -6.14 -0.49
N LEU A 15 -2.41 -6.56 0.57
CA LEU A 15 -2.16 -6.15 1.95
C LEU A 15 -1.41 -7.28 2.66
N GLU A 16 -0.18 -7.02 3.07
CA GLU A 16 0.61 -7.97 3.85
C GLU A 16 0.38 -7.72 5.35
N PRO A 17 -0.12 -8.68 6.14
CA PRO A 17 -0.23 -8.51 7.58
C PRO A 17 1.16 -8.38 8.23
N VAL A 18 1.24 -7.58 9.29
CA VAL A 18 2.45 -7.41 10.10
C VAL A 18 2.25 -8.10 11.44
N ALA A 19 3.16 -8.99 11.83
CA ALA A 19 3.11 -9.77 13.07
C ALA A 19 3.46 -8.95 14.33
N LYS A 20 2.94 -7.72 14.43
CA LYS A 20 3.08 -6.83 15.60
C LYS A 20 1.80 -6.00 15.75
N PRO A 21 1.28 -5.81 16.98
CA PRO A 21 0.15 -4.95 17.22
C PRO A 21 0.50 -3.49 16.97
N CYS A 22 -0.53 -2.67 16.74
CA CYS A 22 -0.37 -1.24 16.57
C CYS A 22 0.17 -0.59 17.85
N SER A 23 1.21 0.23 17.71
CA SER A 23 1.83 0.94 18.85
C SER A 23 0.90 1.98 19.50
N GLN A 24 -0.12 2.43 18.77
CA GLN A 24 -1.07 3.45 19.22
C GLN A 24 -2.34 2.89 19.87
N CYS A 25 -2.90 1.79 19.37
CA CYS A 25 -4.19 1.27 19.84
C CYS A 25 -4.17 -0.19 20.32
N GLY A 26 -3.07 -0.91 20.11
CA GLY A 26 -2.92 -2.31 20.51
C GLY A 26 -3.61 -3.34 19.62
N ASP A 27 -4.34 -2.93 18.57
CA ASP A 27 -5.01 -3.84 17.64
C ASP A 27 -4.01 -4.52 16.69
N ASP A 28 -4.28 -5.77 16.31
CA ASP A 28 -3.47 -6.60 15.40
C ASP A 28 -3.77 -6.33 13.91
N ALA A 29 -4.72 -5.45 13.59
CA ALA A 29 -5.06 -5.07 12.22
C ALA A 29 -3.98 -4.16 11.56
N VAL A 30 -2.70 -4.54 11.61
CA VAL A 30 -1.58 -3.80 11.04
C VAL A 30 -1.13 -4.43 9.73
N TYR A 31 -1.07 -3.62 8.67
CA TYR A 31 -0.76 -4.09 7.32
C TYR A 31 0.33 -3.26 6.67
N ARG A 32 1.15 -3.92 5.86
CA ARG A 32 2.10 -3.31 4.93
C ARG A 32 1.53 -3.34 3.52
N TYR A 33 1.58 -2.20 2.83
CA TYR A 33 1.10 -2.08 1.45
C TYR A 33 1.68 -0.85 0.76
N ARG A 34 1.52 -0.76 -0.56
CA ARG A 34 1.93 0.42 -1.34
C ARG A 34 0.82 1.47 -1.39
N LEU A 35 1.22 2.72 -1.37
CA LEU A 35 0.36 3.90 -1.36
C LEU A 35 0.99 4.94 -2.28
N VAL A 36 0.17 5.69 -3.01
CA VAL A 36 0.62 6.91 -3.69
C VAL A 36 0.16 8.15 -2.92
N ASN A 37 1.05 9.14 -2.79
CA ASN A 37 0.69 10.48 -2.33
C ASN A 37 1.38 11.56 -3.19
N TYR A 38 1.27 12.83 -2.79
CA TYR A 38 1.87 13.95 -3.52
C TYR A 38 3.41 13.91 -3.66
N ARG A 39 4.11 13.09 -2.87
CA ARG A 39 5.57 12.88 -2.94
C ARG A 39 5.97 11.68 -3.79
N GLY A 40 5.01 10.92 -4.31
CA GLY A 40 5.23 9.71 -5.08
C GLY A 40 4.77 8.45 -4.36
N TRP A 41 5.42 7.33 -4.68
CA TRP A 41 5.07 6.02 -4.15
C TRP A 41 5.73 5.78 -2.80
N LEU A 42 4.95 5.22 -1.88
CA LEU A 42 5.35 4.85 -0.54
C LEU A 42 5.06 3.38 -0.30
N ARG A 43 5.92 2.75 0.49
CA ARG A 43 5.56 1.56 1.25
C ARG A 43 5.23 1.99 2.67
N VAL A 44 4.02 1.68 3.12
CA VAL A 44 3.52 2.07 4.44
C VAL A 44 3.26 0.85 5.29
N VAL A 45 3.46 0.99 6.60
CA VAL A 45 2.91 0.08 7.61
C VAL A 45 1.85 0.87 8.38
N LYS A 46 0.58 0.46 8.28
CA LYS A 46 -0.55 1.21 8.82
C LYS A 46 -1.53 0.28 9.54
N CYS A 47 -1.99 0.72 10.71
CA CYS A 47 -3.12 0.10 11.40
C CYS A 47 -4.43 0.43 10.67
N ARG A 48 -5.25 -0.57 10.37
CA ARG A 48 -6.56 -0.40 9.76
C ARG A 48 -7.69 -0.12 10.74
N SER A 49 -7.45 -0.31 12.03
CA SER A 49 -8.43 0.02 13.09
C SER A 49 -8.37 1.49 13.47
N CYS A 50 -7.21 2.02 13.86
CA CYS A 50 -7.06 3.42 14.30
C CYS A 50 -6.43 4.36 13.27
N LEU A 51 -6.03 3.84 12.11
CA LEU A 51 -5.39 4.58 11.02
C LEU A 51 -4.00 5.16 11.32
N HIS A 52 -3.40 4.82 12.47
CA HIS A 52 -2.02 5.19 12.79
C HIS A 52 -1.03 4.58 11.78
N VAL A 53 -0.04 5.37 11.38
CA VAL A 53 1.03 4.97 10.46
C VAL A 53 2.28 4.67 11.29
N GLU A 54 2.64 3.39 11.38
CA GLU A 54 3.84 2.94 12.10
C GLU A 54 5.11 3.37 11.37
N SER A 55 5.09 3.30 10.03
CA SER A 55 6.20 3.76 9.19
C SER A 55 5.76 4.04 7.75
N SER A 56 6.57 4.85 7.06
CA SER A 56 6.44 5.08 5.63
C SER A 56 7.82 5.31 5.01
N GLU A 57 8.09 4.68 3.87
CA GLU A 57 9.33 4.87 3.10
C GLU A 57 9.00 5.15 1.64
N LEU A 58 9.75 6.06 1.00
CA LEU A 58 9.66 6.29 -0.44
C LEU A 58 10.18 5.08 -1.19
N ILE A 59 9.46 4.65 -2.21
CA ILE A 59 9.85 3.55 -3.09
C ILE A 59 9.81 4.01 -4.54
N ILE A 60 10.52 3.27 -5.39
CA ILE A 60 10.36 3.40 -6.83
C ILE A 60 8.95 2.96 -7.19
N ALA A 61 8.31 3.67 -8.12
CA ALA A 61 7.00 3.32 -8.63
C ALA A 61 7.00 1.87 -9.10
N PRO A 62 5.99 1.06 -8.72
CA PRO A 62 5.89 -0.29 -9.24
C PRO A 62 5.69 -0.25 -10.77
N PRO A 63 6.08 -1.30 -11.50
CA PRO A 63 5.76 -1.43 -12.92
C PRO A 63 4.26 -1.28 -13.13
N GLN A 64 3.87 -0.41 -14.04
CA GLN A 64 2.46 -0.14 -14.34
C GLN A 64 2.12 -0.90 -15.65
N GLY A 65 1.56 -2.10 -15.52
CA GLY A 65 1.23 -2.98 -16.65
C GLY A 65 2.41 -3.82 -17.18
N VAL A 66 2.08 -4.96 -17.79
CA VAL A 66 2.98 -5.75 -18.65
C VAL A 66 2.87 -5.22 -20.07
N SER A 67 4.00 -4.86 -20.67
CA SER A 67 4.13 -4.62 -22.11
C SER A 67 4.03 -5.91 -22.90
#